data_AF-A0AA35SHC7-F1
#
_entry.id   AF-A0AA35SHC7-F1
#
_cell.length_a   1.000
_cell.length_b   1.000
_cell.length_c   1.000
_cell.angle_alpha   90.00
_cell.angle_beta   90.00
_cell.angle_gamma   90.00
#
_symmetry.space_group_name_H-M   'P 1'
#
loop_
_entity.id
_entity.type
_entity.pdbx_description
1 polymer ?
#
loop_
_entity_poly.entity_id
_entity_poly.type
_entity_poly.pdbx_seq_one_letter_code
_entity_poly.pdbx_strand_id
1 'polypeptide(L)'
;RLLKCFHVYCEQCLQRLVRGGQEGQSLPCPQCRQDTLLPVGGVSGLQGAFYIHYLFDIQDALKKVSSSEQTMCNKCTKRGRPLLRDVRRVDMSRLHRSCSS
;
A
#
# COMPACT_ATOMS: atom_id res chain seq x y z
N ARG A 1 -6.52 -5.26 10.17
CA ARG A 1 -6.73 -3.88 10.67
C ARG A 1 -5.51 -3.05 10.31
N LEU A 2 -5.74 -1.89 9.69
CA LEU A 2 -4.72 -0.99 9.17
C LEU A 2 -4.42 0.11 10.21
N LEU A 3 -3.12 0.33 10.51
CA LEU A 3 -2.66 1.44 11.35
C LEU A 3 -2.35 2.69 10.52
N LYS A 4 -2.15 3.86 11.16
CA LYS A 4 -1.82 5.12 10.45
C LYS A 4 -0.49 5.06 9.67
N CYS A 5 0.39 4.14 10.07
CA CYS A 5 1.66 3.86 9.41
C CYS A 5 1.53 2.82 8.28
N PHE A 6 0.31 2.49 7.85
CA PHE A 6 -0.01 1.51 6.81
C PHE A 6 0.41 0.06 7.08
N HIS A 7 0.85 -0.25 8.30
CA HIS A 7 1.06 -1.65 8.71
C HIS A 7 -0.26 -2.32 9.06
N VAL A 8 -0.36 -3.60 8.71
CA VAL A 8 -1.59 -4.40 8.86
C VAL A 8 -1.37 -5.53 9.84
N TYR A 9 -2.30 -5.64 10.80
CA TYR A 9 -2.30 -6.69 11.82
C TYR A 9 -3.69 -7.33 11.93
N CYS A 10 -3.74 -8.52 12.51
CA CYS A 10 -5.01 -9.15 12.86
C CYS A 10 -5.69 -8.39 14.02
N GLU A 11 -7.03 -8.38 14.07
CA GLU A 11 -7.77 -7.66 15.12
C GLU A 11 -7.44 -8.19 16.52
N GLN A 12 -7.42 -9.51 16.69
CA GLN A 12 -7.06 -10.19 17.93
C GLN A 12 -5.62 -9.88 18.38
N CYS A 13 -4.73 -9.58 17.44
CA CYS A 13 -3.34 -9.23 17.71
C CYS A 13 -3.28 -7.82 18.32
N LEU A 14 -4.01 -6.87 17.74
CA LEU A 14 -4.10 -5.50 18.25
C LEU A 14 -4.88 -5.43 19.56
N GLN A 15 -5.96 -6.20 19.73
CA GLN A 15 -6.72 -6.28 20.99
C GLN A 15 -5.88 -6.81 22.16
N ARG A 16 -4.88 -7.67 21.90
CA ARG A 16 -3.93 -8.13 22.93
C ARG A 16 -2.90 -7.06 23.29
N LEU A 17 -2.51 -6.22 22.33
CA LEU A 17 -1.54 -5.14 22.54
C LEU A 17 -2.15 -3.99 23.35
N VAL A 18 -3.38 -3.62 23.04
CA VAL A 18 -4.14 -2.61 23.78
C VAL A 18 -4.87 -3.36 24.88
N ARG A 19 -4.36 -3.36 26.13
CA ARG A 19 -5.00 -4.05 27.28
C ARG A 19 -6.46 -3.58 27.48
N GLY A 20 -7.41 -4.12 26.72
CA GLY A 20 -8.83 -3.76 26.75
C GLY A 20 -9.34 -2.85 25.63
N GLY A 21 -8.57 -2.56 24.57
CA GLY A 21 -9.10 -1.98 23.31
C GLY A 21 -9.97 -0.72 23.46
N GLN A 22 -9.58 0.24 24.29
CA GLN A 22 -10.43 1.40 24.57
C GLN A 22 -10.27 2.48 23.49
N GLU A 23 -11.39 3.11 23.15
CA GLU A 23 -11.44 4.29 22.29
C GLU A 23 -10.51 5.40 22.80
N GLY A 24 -9.88 6.15 21.90
CA GLY A 24 -9.02 7.28 22.26
C GLY A 24 -7.63 6.90 22.80
N GLN A 25 -7.34 5.61 22.99
CA GLN A 25 -5.98 5.17 23.34
C GLN A 25 -5.03 5.25 22.14
N SER A 26 -3.78 5.62 22.41
CA SER A 26 -2.70 5.57 21.43
C SER A 26 -2.08 4.17 21.40
N LEU A 27 -2.07 3.53 20.23
CA LEU A 27 -1.41 2.25 20.00
C LEU A 27 -0.12 2.46 19.20
N PRO A 28 1.07 2.20 19.78
CA PRO A 28 2.32 2.21 19.03
C PRO A 28 2.39 1.01 18.09
N CYS A 29 2.76 1.24 16.83
CA CYS A 29 3.00 0.16 15.88
C CYS A 29 4.20 -0.71 16.32
N PRO A 30 4.06 -2.05 16.41
CA PRO A 30 5.17 -2.94 16.77
C PRO A 30 6.41 -2.84 15.87
N GLN A 31 6.20 -2.48 14.60
CA GLN A 31 7.27 -2.49 13.59
C GLN A 31 7.99 -1.15 13.44
N CYS A 32 7.29 -0.03 13.59
CA CYS A 32 7.86 1.31 13.35
C CYS A 32 7.66 2.28 14.51
N ARG A 33 7.02 1.85 15.60
CA ARG A 33 6.70 2.63 16.82
C ARG A 33 5.83 3.87 16.57
N GLN A 34 5.30 4.03 15.37
CA GLN A 34 4.40 5.13 15.03
C GLN A 34 3.03 4.93 15.71
N ASP A 35 2.60 5.94 16.47
CA ASP A 35 1.42 5.91 17.34
C ASP A 35 0.10 6.07 16.59
N THR A 36 -0.79 5.08 16.61
CA THR A 36 -2.13 5.20 16.00
C THR A 36 -3.17 5.48 17.09
N LEU A 37 -3.85 6.62 17.00
CA LEU A 37 -5.02 6.89 17.83
C LEU A 37 -6.16 5.97 17.40
N LEU A 38 -6.74 5.26 18.35
CA LEU A 38 -7.86 4.37 18.08
C LEU A 38 -9.14 5.18 17.85
N PRO A 39 -9.87 4.89 16.76
CA PRO A 39 -11.14 5.55 16.46
C PRO A 39 -12.24 5.10 17.43
N VAL A 40 -13.44 5.66 17.24
CA VAL A 40 -14.65 5.21 17.93
C VAL A 40 -14.84 3.72 17.73
N GLY A 41 -15.03 2.97 18.82
CA GLY A 41 -15.08 1.50 18.80
C GLY A 41 -13.70 0.80 18.81
N GLY A 42 -12.63 1.52 19.15
CA GLY A 42 -11.33 0.95 19.46
C GLY A 42 -10.66 0.25 18.27
N VAL A 43 -10.12 -0.96 18.52
CA VAL A 43 -9.42 -1.76 17.49
C VAL A 43 -10.37 -2.17 16.35
N SER A 44 -11.62 -2.49 16.65
CA SER A 44 -12.60 -2.95 15.66
C SER A 44 -13.02 -1.82 14.71
N GLY A 45 -12.91 -0.55 15.15
CA GLY A 45 -13.15 0.64 14.32
C GLY A 45 -12.04 0.92 13.30
N LEU A 46 -10.87 0.27 13.39
CA LEU A 46 -9.80 0.45 12.41
C LEU A 46 -10.19 -0.14 11.04
N GLN A 47 -9.81 0.56 9.97
CA GLN A 47 -10.09 0.15 8.60
C GLN A 47 -9.51 -1.26 8.32
N GLY A 48 -10.29 -2.10 7.65
CA GLY A 48 -9.81 -3.37 7.12
C GLY A 48 -8.91 -3.16 5.91
N ALA A 49 -7.90 -4.01 5.77
CA ALA A 49 -6.95 -3.92 4.66
C ALA A 49 -7.46 -4.71 3.43
N PHE A 50 -8.72 -4.50 3.05
CA PHE A 50 -9.37 -5.27 1.98
C PHE A 50 -8.77 -5.01 0.59
N TYR A 51 -8.12 -3.86 0.42
CA TYR A 51 -7.49 -3.46 -0.84
C TYR A 51 -6.21 -4.23 -1.15
N ILE A 52 -5.64 -4.99 -0.21
CA ILE A 52 -4.37 -5.70 -0.44
C ILE A 52 -4.48 -6.67 -1.62
N HIS A 53 -5.59 -7.39 -1.75
CA HIS A 53 -5.83 -8.28 -2.89
C HIS A 53 -5.86 -7.53 -4.22
N TYR A 54 -6.55 -6.39 -4.26
CA TYR A 54 -6.62 -5.53 -5.44
C TYR A 54 -5.24 -4.98 -5.85
N LEU A 55 -4.39 -4.64 -4.86
CA LEU A 55 -3.02 -4.21 -5.15
C LEU A 55 -2.18 -5.34 -5.78
N PHE A 56 -2.36 -6.59 -5.35
CA PHE A 56 -1.69 -7.74 -5.97
C PHE A 56 -2.20 -7.98 -7.40
N ASP A 57 -3.51 -7.87 -7.64
CA ASP A 57 -4.09 -8.00 -8.98
C ASP A 57 -3.53 -6.96 -9.96
N ILE A 58 -3.41 -5.70 -9.52
CA ILE A 58 -2.76 -4.65 -10.30
C ILE A 58 -1.31 -5.00 -10.59
N GLN A 59 -0.56 -5.47 -9.59
CA GLN A 59 0.84 -5.84 -9.77
C GLN A 59 1.00 -6.94 -10.83
N ASP A 60 0.14 -7.93 -10.82
CA ASP A 60 0.19 -9.03 -11.80
C ASP A 60 -0.25 -8.58 -13.20
N ALA A 61 -1.23 -7.68 -13.31
CA ALA A 61 -1.56 -7.03 -14.57
C ALA A 61 -0.37 -6.22 -15.12
N LEU A 62 0.33 -5.47 -14.28
CA LEU A 62 1.51 -4.69 -14.68
C LEU A 62 2.68 -5.60 -15.10
N LYS A 63 2.90 -6.73 -14.42
CA LYS A 63 3.91 -7.72 -14.86
C LYS A 63 3.60 -8.26 -16.25
N LYS A 64 2.32 -8.59 -16.54
CA LYS A 64 1.90 -9.07 -17.87
C LYS A 64 2.16 -8.03 -18.96
N VAL A 65 1.95 -6.74 -18.67
CA VAL A 65 2.26 -5.64 -19.60
C VAL A 65 3.77 -5.49 -19.80
N SER A 66 4.60 -5.73 -18.77
CA SER A 66 6.06 -5.67 -18.89
C SER A 66 6.67 -6.83 -19.69
N SER A 67 5.96 -7.96 -19.78
CA SER A 67 6.35 -9.14 -20.57
C SER A 67 5.73 -9.18 -21.97
N SER A 68 4.75 -8.33 -22.26
CA SER A 68 4.12 -8.27 -23.59
C SER A 68 4.89 -7.32 -24.48
N GLU A 69 5.57 -7.94 -25.43
CA GLU A 69 6.21 -7.35 -26.60
C GLU A 69 5.31 -6.29 -27.26
N GLN A 70 5.96 -5.22 -27.71
CA GLN A 70 5.42 -4.10 -28.50
C GLN A 70 4.09 -4.38 -29.21
N THR A 71 2.97 -3.98 -28.62
CA THR A 71 1.68 -3.98 -29.32
C THR A 71 1.67 -2.85 -30.36
N MET A 72 1.72 -3.20 -31.64
CA MET A 72 1.54 -2.25 -32.75
C MET A 72 0.09 -1.74 -32.77
N CYS A 73 -0.08 -0.43 -32.62
CA CYS A 73 -1.39 0.22 -32.76
C CYS A 73 -1.86 0.17 -34.22
N ASN A 74 -2.84 -0.67 -34.52
CA ASN A 74 -3.42 -0.84 -35.85
C ASN A 74 -4.31 0.34 -36.32
N LYS A 75 -4.49 1.36 -35.49
CA LYS A 75 -5.29 2.57 -35.81
C LYS A 75 -4.45 3.82 -36.10
N CYS A 76 -3.13 3.76 -35.97
CA CYS A 76 -2.24 4.88 -36.29
C CYS A 76 -1.66 4.72 -37.70
N THR A 77 -2.15 5.52 -38.66
CA THR A 77 -1.70 5.52 -40.08
C THR A 77 -0.40 6.28 -40.33
N LYS A 78 0.31 6.75 -39.29
CA LYS A 78 1.62 7.41 -39.43
C LYS A 78 2.69 6.67 -38.64
N ARG A 79 3.64 6.12 -39.41
CA ARG A 79 4.91 5.45 -39.08
C ARG A 79 5.22 5.36 -37.58
N GLY A 80 5.28 4.12 -37.12
CA GLY A 80 5.48 3.70 -35.74
C GLY A 80 6.53 4.51 -34.99
N ARG A 81 6.07 5.15 -33.92
CA ARG A 81 6.90 5.56 -32.80
C ARG A 81 6.50 4.65 -31.64
N PRO A 82 7.42 3.86 -31.04
CA PRO A 82 7.05 2.99 -29.93
C PRO A 82 6.51 3.85 -28.78
N LEU A 83 5.29 3.53 -28.31
CA LEU A 83 4.65 4.14 -27.15
C LEU A 83 5.21 3.57 -25.85
N LEU A 84 6.53 3.57 -25.69
CA LEU A 84 7.14 3.34 -24.39
C LEU A 84 8.56 3.91 -24.39
N ARG A 85 8.75 5.08 -23.79
CA ARG A 85 10.10 5.56 -23.45
C ARG A 85 10.27 6.06 -22.03
N ASP A 86 9.21 6.44 -21.31
CA ASP A 86 9.42 7.18 -20.05
C ASP A 86 8.57 6.68 -18.87
N VAL A 87 8.36 5.37 -18.72
CA VAL A 87 8.03 4.84 -17.39
C VAL A 87 9.34 4.83 -16.60
N ARG A 88 9.69 5.97 -15.99
CA ARG A 88 10.75 6.04 -15.00
C ARG A 88 10.47 4.94 -13.98
N ARG A 89 11.35 3.95 -13.86
CA ARG A 89 11.35 3.00 -12.73
C ARG A 89 11.23 3.85 -11.48
N VAL A 90 10.12 3.70 -10.74
CA VAL A 90 10.03 4.28 -9.41
C VAL A 90 10.98 3.48 -8.55
N ASP A 91 12.16 4.05 -8.32
CA ASP A 91 13.18 3.50 -7.45
C ASP A 91 12.66 3.54 -6.00
N MET A 92 12.08 2.41 -5.55
CA MET A 92 11.53 2.25 -4.20
C MET A 92 12.60 2.36 -3.09
N SER A 93 13.87 2.49 -3.45
CA SER A 93 14.98 2.81 -2.56
C SER A 93 15.02 4.30 -2.16
N ARG A 94 14.23 5.17 -2.81
CA ARG A 94 14.12 6.60 -2.50
C ARG A 94 12.95 6.98 -1.59
N LEU A 95 12.00 6.08 -1.31
CA LEU A 95 10.87 6.37 -0.40
C LEU A 95 11.26 6.36 1.10
N HIS A 96 12.48 5.92 1.44
CA HIS A 96 12.93 5.76 2.82
C HIS A 96 13.77 6.94 3.35
N ARG A 97 13.57 8.16 2.84
CA ARG A 97 14.46 9.29 3.16
C ARG A 97 13.73 10.58 3.57
N SER A 98 12.81 10.46 4.52
CA SER A 98 12.34 11.63 5.28
C SER A 98 11.87 11.22 6.68
N CYS A 99 12.84 10.99 7.57
CA CYS A 99 12.63 11.11 9.01
C CYS A 99 13.97 11.48 9.65
N SER A 100 14.32 12.77 9.60
CA SER A 100 15.39 13.38 10.39
C SER A 100 15.16 14.89 10.38
N SER A 101 14.39 15.37 11.36
CA SER A 101 14.50 16.68 12.02
C SER A 101 13.55 16.66 13.21
#